data_AF-A0A017TBA6-F1
#
_entry.id   AF-A0A017TBA6-F1
#
_cell.length_a   1.000
_cell.length_b   1.000
_cell.length_c   1.000
_cell.angle_alpha   90.00
_cell.angle_beta   90.00
_cell.angle_gamma   90.00
#
_symmetry.space_group_name_H-M   'P 1'
#
loop_
_entity.id
_entity.type
_entity.pdbx_description
1 polymer ?
#
loop_
_entity_poly.entity_id
_entity_poly.type
_entity_poly.pdbx_seq_one_letter_code
_entity_poly.pdbx_strand_id
1 'polypeptide(L)'
;MPHLVMGATRSTAMIRSASMRTLRWIPLALGLLSPLGCEPSASAPPPQTANDGAAAPKKRDEKIPAFRLGHYSSADGFVALVLDRLGDLPKVRLDKQSDVVELFVEAARDRGDSVGHWLNGPEGKHWLFLGTQGDLWFIRPEARANVTPRSVRDLATALNRDAEADPLGAPTHRGAATPPPEKTPYEKAGEQFQAISVLKRLPQFKPEDSGNLAKIEEALAAIDASMLVRVSAKGAPGGRWAPASEYIGGSQQGLGGDLGGYPSDDPWDKAAKGLAKHGGMLRGRVAFGDPSRLRTYQLKGWPPPLAAGTPGMVWMVESGNVIFVSLDGGRYRLSIPNDVDKEGLPIDTGAGSPASWPAPLQHTLVDVDTIRGFAKGNAVPAKAGTDIEALDDAWFECVNKTWAEGRKEGEKIDASPESLDSKRGKLTAIPKKYENKAEKDCAGARKKLEEGLVQFIDARTKERLALYEKAKARAAALGAR
;
A
#
# COMPACT_ATOMS: atom_id res chain seq x y z
N MET A 1 -40.85 -28.29 -32.41
CA MET A 1 -42.18 -27.82 -31.95
C MET A 1 -42.64 -28.73 -30.82
N PRO A 2 -43.24 -28.26 -29.71
CA PRO A 2 -43.34 -26.89 -29.16
C PRO A 2 -42.66 -26.77 -27.76
N HIS A 3 -41.93 -25.68 -27.52
CA HIS A 3 -42.23 -24.57 -26.59
C HIS A 3 -42.39 -24.92 -25.10
N LEU A 4 -41.46 -24.41 -24.28
CA LEU A 4 -41.86 -23.70 -23.06
C LEU A 4 -40.91 -22.54 -22.75
N VAL A 5 -41.53 -21.37 -22.67
CA VAL A 5 -41.02 -20.05 -22.30
C VAL A 5 -41.12 -19.92 -20.79
N MET A 6 -40.13 -19.31 -20.12
CA MET A 6 -40.37 -18.35 -19.01
C MET A 6 -39.05 -17.79 -18.48
N GLY A 7 -38.92 -16.47 -18.52
CA GLY A 7 -37.84 -15.73 -17.87
C GLY A 7 -38.13 -14.24 -17.92
N ALA A 8 -38.77 -13.71 -16.88
CA ALA A 8 -38.65 -12.31 -16.44
C ALA A 8 -39.46 -12.06 -15.17
N THR A 9 -38.76 -11.82 -14.05
CA THR A 9 -39.31 -11.03 -12.94
C THR A 9 -38.22 -10.11 -12.41
N ARG A 10 -38.30 -8.83 -12.81
CA ARG A 10 -37.71 -7.71 -12.07
C ARG A 10 -38.67 -7.38 -10.94
N SER A 11 -38.16 -7.33 -9.70
CA SER A 11 -38.93 -6.81 -8.58
C SER A 11 -38.20 -5.60 -8.00
N THR A 12 -38.86 -4.45 -8.11
CA THR A 12 -38.51 -3.15 -7.55
C THR A 12 -39.12 -3.08 -6.16
N ALA A 13 -38.34 -2.81 -5.12
CA ALA A 13 -38.87 -2.51 -3.79
C ALA A 13 -38.43 -1.11 -3.36
N MET A 14 -39.38 -0.18 -3.41
CA MET A 14 -39.38 1.07 -2.66
C MET A 14 -39.51 0.77 -1.17
N ILE A 15 -38.72 1.44 -0.33
CA ILE A 15 -39.03 1.59 1.10
C ILE A 15 -39.12 3.08 1.40
N ARG A 16 -40.37 3.56 1.53
CA ARG A 16 -40.71 4.75 2.31
C ARG A 16 -40.87 4.30 3.77
N SER A 17 -40.29 5.03 4.71
CA SER A 17 -40.82 5.07 6.07
C SER A 17 -40.66 6.47 6.64
N ALA A 18 -41.80 7.07 6.95
CA ALA A 18 -41.95 8.29 7.72
C ALA A 18 -41.98 7.93 9.21
N SER A 19 -41.37 8.76 10.05
CA SER A 19 -41.75 8.80 11.47
C SER A 19 -41.62 10.23 11.99
N MET A 20 -42.77 10.90 12.05
CA MET A 20 -43.02 12.03 12.93
C MET A 20 -43.07 11.52 14.37
N ARG A 21 -42.26 12.10 15.28
CA ARG A 21 -42.61 12.17 16.70
C ARG A 21 -42.26 13.54 17.27
N THR A 22 -43.33 14.20 17.69
CA THR A 22 -43.45 15.34 18.59
C THR A 22 -42.97 14.99 20.01
N LEU A 23 -42.30 15.93 20.69
CA LEU A 23 -42.27 16.09 22.17
C LEU A 23 -41.60 17.45 22.47
N ARG A 24 -42.40 18.46 22.80
CA ARG A 24 -42.75 18.94 24.16
C ARG A 24 -41.66 19.76 24.84
N TRP A 25 -41.94 21.05 24.88
CA TRP A 25 -41.40 22.06 25.78
C TRP A 25 -41.75 21.75 27.25
N ILE A 26 -40.80 21.97 28.16
CA ILE A 26 -41.07 22.29 29.58
C ILE A 26 -40.05 23.36 30.04
N PRO A 27 -40.48 24.46 30.68
CA PRO A 27 -39.62 25.51 31.24
C PRO A 27 -39.22 25.19 32.68
N LEU A 28 -38.09 25.72 33.16
CA LEU A 28 -37.81 25.74 34.61
C LEU A 28 -37.05 27.00 35.04
N ALA A 29 -37.86 27.92 35.58
CA ALA A 29 -37.73 28.70 36.81
C ALA A 29 -36.38 29.35 37.19
N LEU A 30 -36.46 30.69 37.24
CA LEU A 30 -35.70 31.60 38.08
C LEU A 30 -35.73 31.20 39.57
N GLY A 31 -34.58 31.34 40.23
CA GLY A 31 -34.47 31.50 41.68
C GLY A 31 -33.52 32.65 42.00
N LEU A 32 -34.08 33.76 42.48
CA LEU A 32 -33.39 34.90 43.08
C LEU A 32 -32.90 34.53 44.50
N LEU A 33 -31.72 35.02 44.89
CA LEU A 33 -31.48 35.79 46.13
C LEU A 33 -30.00 36.22 46.24
N SER A 34 -29.82 37.53 46.39
CA SER A 34 -28.58 38.29 46.63
C SER A 34 -28.20 38.27 48.13
N PRO A 35 -27.34 39.19 48.63
CA PRO A 35 -25.90 39.39 48.45
C PRO A 35 -25.16 39.42 49.82
N LEU A 36 -23.86 39.80 49.83
CA LEU A 36 -22.98 40.31 50.92
C LEU A 36 -21.58 39.72 50.64
N GLY A 37 -20.45 40.40 50.61
CA GLY A 37 -20.02 41.73 51.05
C GLY A 37 -18.52 41.62 51.40
N CYS A 38 -17.75 42.66 51.09
CA CYS A 38 -16.40 43.00 51.59
C CYS A 38 -15.14 42.19 51.15
N GLU A 39 -14.21 42.96 50.55
CA GLU A 39 -12.74 42.80 50.48
C GLU A 39 -12.08 42.73 51.89
N PRO A 40 -10.73 42.79 52.08
CA PRO A 40 -9.56 42.49 51.22
C PRO A 40 -8.54 41.56 51.92
N SER A 41 -7.52 41.07 51.20
CA SER A 41 -6.10 41.19 51.59
C SER A 41 -5.22 40.15 50.91
N ALA A 42 -4.11 40.64 50.36
CA ALA A 42 -2.98 39.87 49.89
C ALA A 42 -2.33 39.09 51.05
N SER A 43 -2.02 37.81 50.80
CA SER A 43 -0.92 37.12 51.46
C SER A 43 -0.46 35.96 50.58
N ALA A 44 0.81 35.98 50.19
CA ALA A 44 1.43 34.96 49.36
C ALA A 44 1.53 33.61 50.11
N PRO A 45 1.42 32.47 49.41
CA PRO A 45 1.92 31.20 49.94
C PRO A 45 3.25 30.76 49.28
N PRO A 46 4.02 29.88 49.98
CA PRO A 46 5.45 29.65 49.79
C PRO A 46 5.73 28.42 48.86
N PRO A 47 6.99 27.93 48.73
CA PRO A 47 7.52 27.35 47.49
C PRO A 47 7.07 25.91 47.23
N GLN A 48 6.90 25.56 45.95
CA GLN A 48 6.81 24.16 45.52
C GLN A 48 8.08 23.74 44.78
N THR A 49 8.66 22.70 45.34
CA THR A 49 9.77 21.85 44.93
C THR A 49 9.71 21.42 43.47
N ALA A 50 10.90 21.37 42.86
CA ALA A 50 11.18 20.76 41.58
C ALA A 50 10.72 19.28 41.54
N ASN A 51 10.01 18.92 40.48
CA ASN A 51 10.00 17.56 39.97
C ASN A 51 10.58 17.60 38.56
N ASP A 52 11.82 17.15 38.46
CA ASP A 52 12.47 16.79 37.20
C ASP A 52 11.70 15.66 36.53
N GLY A 53 11.26 15.95 35.32
CA GLY A 53 10.62 15.00 34.41
C GLY A 53 10.45 15.60 33.02
N ALA A 54 11.38 16.47 32.60
CA ALA A 54 11.37 17.06 31.27
C ALA A 54 11.77 15.98 30.25
N ALA A 55 10.77 15.35 29.64
CA ALA A 55 10.97 14.64 28.39
C ALA A 55 11.56 15.63 27.38
N ALA A 56 12.74 15.31 26.86
CA ALA A 56 13.44 16.12 25.87
C ALA A 56 12.50 16.46 24.69
N PRO A 57 12.43 17.72 24.23
CA PRO A 57 11.60 18.08 23.10
C PRO A 57 12.14 17.36 21.86
N LYS A 58 11.33 16.46 21.31
CA LYS A 58 11.59 15.82 20.01
C LYS A 58 11.79 16.93 18.97
N LYS A 59 12.84 16.79 18.14
CA LYS A 59 13.09 17.65 16.98
C LYS A 59 11.80 17.78 16.14
N ARG A 60 11.37 19.03 15.97
CA ARG A 60 10.17 19.45 15.22
C ARG A 60 10.37 19.11 13.74
N ASP A 61 9.38 18.46 13.12
CA ASP A 61 9.40 18.13 11.70
C ASP A 61 9.52 19.40 10.83
N GLU A 62 10.56 19.45 10.00
CA GLU A 62 11.02 20.59 9.19
C GLU A 62 10.14 20.92 7.96
N LYS A 63 8.89 20.49 7.91
CA LYS A 63 8.00 20.67 6.73
C LYS A 63 6.80 21.58 6.97
N ILE A 64 6.89 22.53 7.90
CA ILE A 64 5.85 23.56 8.05
C ILE A 64 6.32 24.85 7.36
N PRO A 65 5.51 25.46 6.46
CA PRO A 65 5.89 26.66 5.72
C PRO A 65 6.35 27.81 6.64
N ALA A 66 7.26 28.63 6.11
CA ALA A 66 8.13 29.52 6.87
C ALA A 66 7.44 30.67 7.65
N PHE A 67 6.17 30.98 7.36
CA PHE A 67 5.48 32.03 8.11
C PHE A 67 5.20 31.54 9.54
N ARG A 68 5.81 32.22 10.51
CA ARG A 68 5.63 31.94 11.94
C ARG A 68 4.77 32.98 12.64
N LEU A 69 4.50 34.12 12.03
CA LEU A 69 3.70 35.20 12.60
C LEU A 69 3.13 36.08 11.49
N GLY A 70 1.90 36.56 11.64
CA GLY A 70 1.33 37.54 10.72
C GLY A 70 -0.13 37.83 11.02
N HIS A 71 -0.61 38.92 10.44
CA HIS A 71 -2.03 39.18 10.29
C HIS A 71 -2.52 38.57 8.98
N TYR A 72 -3.74 38.03 9.01
CA TYR A 72 -4.34 37.31 7.92
C TYR A 72 -5.80 37.74 7.77
N SER A 73 -6.23 38.00 6.54
CA SER A 73 -7.62 38.30 6.23
C SER A 73 -8.14 37.55 5.02
N SER A 74 -9.45 37.33 4.99
CA SER A 74 -10.16 36.86 3.80
C SER A 74 -10.29 37.97 2.77
N ALA A 75 -10.41 37.62 1.49
CA ALA A 75 -10.48 38.60 0.40
C ALA A 75 -11.70 39.55 0.51
N ASP A 76 -12.77 39.10 1.16
CA ASP A 76 -13.98 39.88 1.45
C ASP A 76 -13.91 40.65 2.78
N GLY A 77 -12.82 40.52 3.53
CA GLY A 77 -12.61 41.16 4.84
C GLY A 77 -13.51 40.64 5.97
N PHE A 78 -14.27 39.56 5.74
CA PHE A 78 -15.18 39.02 6.75
C PHE A 78 -14.46 38.33 7.91
N VAL A 79 -13.31 37.71 7.63
CA VAL A 79 -12.44 37.09 8.62
C VAL A 79 -11.11 37.84 8.64
N ALA A 80 -10.68 38.25 9.83
CA ALA A 80 -9.36 38.80 10.09
C ALA A 80 -8.82 38.26 11.42
N LEU A 81 -7.54 37.90 11.46
CA LEU A 81 -6.90 37.32 12.63
C LEU A 81 -5.38 37.52 12.65
N VAL A 82 -4.81 37.45 13.84
CA VAL A 82 -3.38 37.26 14.05
C VAL A 82 -3.12 35.79 14.35
N LEU A 83 -2.20 35.16 13.61
CA LEU A 83 -1.70 33.81 13.89
C LEU A 83 -0.23 33.89 14.30
N ASP A 84 0.06 33.45 15.52
CA ASP A 84 1.40 33.39 16.10
C ASP A 84 1.81 31.93 16.32
N ARG A 85 2.88 31.50 15.65
CA ARG A 85 3.47 30.16 15.69
C ARG A 85 4.93 30.19 16.18
N LEU A 86 5.35 31.29 16.81
CA LEU A 86 6.71 31.44 17.33
C LEU A 86 6.94 30.56 18.57
N GLY A 87 5.88 30.28 19.34
CA GLY A 87 5.93 29.40 20.50
C GLY A 87 5.85 27.90 20.19
N ASP A 88 5.79 27.10 21.25
CA ASP A 88 5.63 25.64 21.18
C ASP A 88 4.32 25.26 20.48
N LEU A 89 3.23 25.89 20.91
CA LEU A 89 1.89 25.77 20.33
C LEU A 89 1.49 27.07 19.60
N PRO A 90 0.82 26.97 18.44
CA PRO A 90 0.24 28.13 17.77
C PRO A 90 -0.78 28.85 18.64
N LYS A 91 -0.88 30.17 18.51
CA LYS A 91 -1.89 31.01 19.12
C LYS A 91 -2.61 31.80 18.04
N VAL A 92 -3.90 32.01 18.22
CA VAL A 92 -4.72 32.83 17.34
C VAL A 92 -5.51 33.85 18.14
N ARG A 93 -5.66 35.06 17.58
CA ARG A 93 -6.59 36.07 18.05
C ARG A 93 -7.37 36.58 16.86
N LEU A 94 -8.69 36.45 16.88
CA LEU A 94 -9.56 37.07 15.88
C LEU A 94 -9.57 38.58 16.10
N ASP A 95 -9.64 39.33 15.01
CA ASP A 95 -9.72 40.79 15.08
C ASP A 95 -10.93 41.23 15.89
N LYS A 96 -10.74 42.32 16.65
CA LYS A 96 -11.75 42.89 17.57
C LYS A 96 -12.13 41.97 18.74
N GLN A 97 -11.48 40.82 18.90
CA GLN A 97 -11.60 39.97 20.07
C GLN A 97 -10.36 40.13 20.97
N SER A 98 -10.56 40.10 22.28
CA SER A 98 -9.47 40.12 23.25
C SER A 98 -8.84 38.74 23.46
N ASP A 99 -9.56 37.68 23.09
CA ASP A 99 -9.16 36.31 23.40
C ASP A 99 -7.99 35.83 22.56
N VAL A 100 -6.96 35.35 23.25
CA VAL A 100 -5.82 34.66 22.66
C VAL A 100 -6.02 33.18 22.90
N VAL A 101 -6.31 32.46 21.83
CA VAL A 101 -6.61 31.03 21.86
C VAL A 101 -5.37 30.26 21.46
N GLU A 102 -4.87 29.41 22.34
CA GLU A 102 -3.81 28.45 22.02
C GLU A 102 -4.41 27.27 21.27
N LEU A 103 -3.79 26.90 20.15
CA LEU A 103 -4.20 25.86 19.24
C LEU A 103 -3.23 24.68 19.33
N PHE A 104 -3.73 23.46 19.12
CA PHE A 104 -2.88 22.30 18.92
C PHE A 104 -2.83 21.89 17.46
N VAL A 105 -1.73 21.24 17.06
CA VAL A 105 -1.45 20.87 15.67
C VAL A 105 -1.65 19.38 15.51
N GLU A 106 -2.46 18.99 14.52
CA GLU A 106 -2.68 17.60 14.15
C GLU A 106 -2.39 17.40 12.66
N ALA A 107 -1.71 16.32 12.30
CA ALA A 107 -1.44 16.02 10.90
C ALA A 107 -2.74 15.64 10.18
N ALA A 108 -3.09 16.37 9.14
CA ALA A 108 -4.22 16.03 8.29
C ALA A 108 -3.79 15.00 7.25
N ARG A 109 -4.52 13.89 7.17
CA ARG A 109 -4.28 12.83 6.18
C ARG A 109 -5.50 12.60 5.28
N ASP A 110 -5.24 12.34 4.00
CA ASP A 110 -6.24 11.81 3.06
C ASP A 110 -5.69 10.54 2.43
N ARG A 111 -6.42 9.43 2.55
CA ARG A 111 -6.00 8.08 2.09
C ARG A 111 -4.59 7.65 2.57
N GLY A 112 -4.17 8.15 3.73
CA GLY A 112 -2.87 7.83 4.34
C GLY A 112 -1.78 8.86 4.05
N ASP A 113 -1.93 9.69 3.01
CA ASP A 113 -0.97 10.74 2.65
C ASP A 113 -1.18 11.98 3.50
N SER A 114 -0.09 12.64 3.91
CA SER A 114 -0.16 13.93 4.61
C SER A 114 -0.52 15.04 3.63
N VAL A 115 -1.62 15.74 3.89
CA VAL A 115 -2.16 16.80 3.03
C VAL A 115 -2.10 18.18 3.69
N GLY A 116 -1.74 18.26 4.97
CA GLY A 116 -1.61 19.50 5.71
C GLY A 116 -1.64 19.28 7.22
N HIS A 117 -2.01 20.31 7.95
CA HIS A 117 -2.16 20.29 9.39
C HIS A 117 -3.46 20.97 9.81
N TRP A 118 -4.19 20.34 10.72
CA TRP A 118 -5.28 20.98 11.46
C TRP A 118 -4.71 21.80 12.60
N LEU A 119 -5.21 23.02 12.76
CA LEU A 119 -4.97 23.86 13.93
C LEU A 119 -6.27 23.90 14.72
N ASN A 120 -6.28 23.19 15.83
CA ASN A 120 -7.47 22.86 16.59
C ASN A 120 -7.56 23.70 17.86
N GLY A 121 -8.75 24.21 18.16
CA GLY A 121 -8.97 25.02 19.35
C GLY A 121 -9.27 24.18 20.60
N PRO A 122 -9.55 24.86 21.73
CA PRO A 122 -10.08 24.23 22.94
C PRO A 122 -11.35 23.45 22.57
N GLU A 123 -11.50 22.22 23.08
CA GLU A 123 -12.54 21.22 22.70
C GLU A 123 -12.24 20.36 21.45
N GLY A 124 -11.06 20.48 20.83
CA GLY A 124 -10.66 19.59 19.74
C GLY A 124 -11.31 19.89 18.40
N LYS A 125 -12.03 21.00 18.29
CA LYS A 125 -12.67 21.46 17.05
C LYS A 125 -11.63 22.06 16.10
N HIS A 126 -11.79 21.82 14.80
CA HIS A 126 -10.90 22.39 13.77
C HIS A 126 -11.15 23.89 13.61
N TRP A 127 -10.14 24.74 13.83
CA TRP A 127 -10.26 26.21 13.66
C TRP A 127 -9.63 26.70 12.37
N LEU A 128 -8.43 26.20 12.06
CA LEU A 128 -7.74 26.52 10.83
C LEU A 128 -7.20 25.25 10.17
N PHE A 129 -7.02 25.29 8.86
CA PHE A 129 -6.28 24.28 8.12
C PHE A 129 -5.07 24.93 7.44
N LEU A 130 -3.91 24.33 7.63
CA LEU A 130 -2.65 24.74 7.00
C LEU A 130 -2.24 23.68 5.98
N GLY A 131 -2.41 23.97 4.70
CA GLY A 131 -2.01 23.08 3.62
C GLY A 131 -0.48 22.95 3.51
N THR A 132 -0.02 21.89 2.86
CA THR A 132 1.42 21.65 2.62
C THR A 132 2.08 22.73 1.76
N GLN A 133 1.30 23.48 0.99
CA GLN A 133 1.76 24.61 0.17
C GLN A 133 1.77 25.94 0.94
N GLY A 134 1.34 25.95 2.21
CA GLY A 134 1.27 27.16 3.03
C GLY A 134 -0.01 27.96 2.88
N ASP A 135 -0.99 27.43 2.17
CA ASP A 135 -2.35 27.95 2.16
C ASP A 135 -2.99 27.81 3.55
N LEU A 136 -3.57 28.91 4.04
CA LEU A 136 -4.24 28.97 5.34
C LEU A 136 -5.74 29.15 5.12
N TRP A 137 -6.54 28.33 5.79
CA TRP A 137 -8.00 28.37 5.68
C TRP A 137 -8.63 28.51 7.06
N PHE A 138 -9.58 29.42 7.20
CA PHE A 138 -10.42 29.58 8.38
C PHE A 138 -11.66 28.72 8.31
N ILE A 139 -11.84 27.83 9.30
CA ILE A 139 -12.95 26.89 9.35
C ILE A 139 -14.11 27.54 10.11
N ARG A 140 -15.22 27.72 9.40
CA ARG A 140 -16.42 28.34 9.93
C ARG A 140 -16.96 27.57 11.15
N PRO A 141 -17.42 28.24 12.23
CA PRO A 141 -17.88 27.60 13.46
C PRO A 141 -18.83 26.41 13.26
N GLU A 142 -19.78 26.52 12.34
CA GLU A 142 -20.77 25.50 12.00
C GLU A 142 -20.19 24.25 11.31
N ALA A 143 -19.01 24.36 10.70
CA ALA A 143 -18.36 23.28 9.98
C ALA A 143 -17.26 22.55 10.79
N ARG A 144 -16.86 23.09 11.95
CA ARG A 144 -15.66 22.65 12.69
C ARG A 144 -15.69 21.19 13.15
N ALA A 145 -16.88 20.60 13.30
CA ALA A 145 -17.04 19.22 13.76
C ALA A 145 -16.95 18.18 12.65
N ASN A 146 -17.19 18.55 11.38
CA ASN A 146 -17.39 17.60 10.28
C ASN A 146 -16.55 17.91 9.04
N VAL A 147 -15.61 18.85 9.13
CA VAL A 147 -14.73 19.17 8.01
C VAL A 147 -13.68 18.08 7.83
N THR A 148 -13.44 17.71 6.58
CA THR A 148 -12.41 16.74 6.16
C THR A 148 -11.45 17.45 5.21
N PRO A 149 -10.23 16.92 4.95
CA PRO A 149 -9.30 17.61 4.06
C PRO A 149 -9.87 17.87 2.66
N ARG A 150 -10.75 16.99 2.16
CA ARG A 150 -11.42 17.16 0.85
C ARG A 150 -12.50 18.23 0.86
N SER A 151 -13.16 18.47 1.99
CA SER A 151 -14.24 19.45 2.10
C SER A 151 -13.79 20.81 2.62
N VAL A 152 -12.49 20.99 2.95
CA VAL A 152 -11.95 22.27 3.41
C VAL A 152 -12.28 23.40 2.44
N ARG A 153 -12.10 23.19 1.13
CA ARG A 153 -12.34 24.24 0.13
C ARG A 153 -13.79 24.72 0.06
N ASP A 154 -14.74 23.87 0.42
CA ASP A 154 -16.18 24.19 0.38
C ASP A 154 -16.66 24.78 1.71
N LEU A 155 -16.01 24.41 2.82
CA LEU A 155 -16.47 24.70 4.18
C LEU A 155 -15.64 25.75 4.91
N ALA A 156 -14.46 26.10 4.40
CA ALA A 156 -13.55 27.07 4.99
C ALA A 156 -13.34 28.29 4.08
N THR A 157 -12.85 29.38 4.65
CA THR A 157 -12.54 30.64 3.96
C THR A 157 -11.03 30.75 3.82
N ALA A 158 -10.51 30.93 2.60
CA ALA A 158 -9.09 31.14 2.39
C ALA A 158 -8.64 32.46 3.02
N LEU A 159 -7.49 32.44 3.68
CA LEU A 159 -6.87 33.61 4.30
C LEU A 159 -5.56 33.95 3.59
N ASN A 160 -5.36 35.24 3.36
CA ASN A 160 -4.12 35.79 2.83
C ASN A 160 -3.41 36.57 3.92
N ARG A 161 -2.08 36.49 3.95
CA ARG A 161 -1.28 37.38 4.80
C ARG A 161 -1.33 38.78 4.21
N ASP A 162 -1.75 39.75 5.00
CA ASP A 162 -1.94 41.14 4.57
C ASP A 162 -1.07 42.14 5.34
N ALA A 163 -0.62 41.79 6.55
CA ALA A 163 0.29 42.60 7.35
C ALA A 163 1.20 41.77 8.27
N GLU A 164 2.28 42.40 8.72
CA GLU A 164 3.04 41.94 9.88
C GLU A 164 2.20 42.13 11.16
N ALA A 165 2.43 41.31 12.17
CA ALA A 165 1.73 41.38 13.45
C ALA A 165 2.72 41.25 14.60
N ASP A 166 2.35 41.78 15.76
CA ASP A 166 3.10 41.56 17.00
C ASP A 166 2.82 40.16 17.57
N PRO A 167 3.79 39.53 18.26
CA PRO A 167 3.58 38.26 18.93
C PRO A 167 2.41 38.33 19.91
N LEU A 168 1.64 37.25 19.98
CA LEU A 168 0.50 37.19 20.90
C LEU A 168 1.01 36.90 22.32
N GLY A 169 0.39 37.54 23.32
CA GLY A 169 0.69 37.33 24.73
C GLY A 169 0.33 35.93 25.25
N ALA A 170 0.20 35.79 26.56
CA ALA A 170 -0.26 34.54 27.17
C ALA A 170 -1.70 34.20 26.68
N PRO A 171 -2.02 32.92 26.44
CA PRO A 171 -3.35 32.54 26.00
C PRO A 171 -4.39 32.76 27.11
N THR A 172 -5.53 33.34 26.74
CA THR A 172 -6.72 33.44 27.61
C THR A 172 -7.46 32.10 27.64
N HIS A 173 -7.40 31.34 26.54
CA HIS A 173 -7.88 29.96 26.46
C HIS A 173 -6.73 29.04 26.08
N ARG A 174 -6.34 28.16 26.99
CA ARG A 174 -5.39 27.09 26.68
C ARG A 174 -6.12 26.00 25.89
N GLY A 175 -5.56 25.64 24.75
CA GLY A 175 -5.89 24.39 24.11
C GLY A 175 -5.43 23.27 25.03
N ALA A 176 -6.34 22.48 25.59
CA ALA A 176 -5.95 21.16 26.03
C ALA A 176 -5.59 20.40 24.76
N ALA A 177 -4.33 19.98 24.61
CA ALA A 177 -4.00 19.00 23.60
C ALA A 177 -4.94 17.82 23.87
N THR A 178 -5.95 17.63 23.01
CA THR A 178 -6.63 16.35 22.96
C THR A 178 -5.50 15.34 22.83
N PRO A 179 -5.39 14.35 23.74
CA PRO A 179 -4.35 13.34 23.62
C PRO A 179 -4.38 12.86 22.16
N PRO A 180 -3.20 12.69 21.52
CA PRO A 180 -3.15 12.29 20.12
C PRO A 180 -4.14 11.14 19.94
N PRO A 181 -4.99 11.19 18.89
CA PRO A 181 -6.05 10.22 18.72
C PRO A 181 -5.48 8.84 18.96
N GLU A 182 -6.16 8.08 19.82
CA GLU A 182 -5.63 6.78 20.21
C GLU A 182 -5.34 6.00 18.94
N LYS A 183 -4.09 5.56 18.78
CA LYS A 183 -3.67 4.83 17.60
C LYS A 183 -4.67 3.72 17.34
N THR A 184 -5.16 3.67 16.11
CA THR A 184 -6.08 2.61 15.69
C THR A 184 -5.43 1.25 15.91
N PRO A 185 -6.21 0.17 16.10
CA PRO A 185 -5.67 -1.19 16.17
C PRO A 185 -4.73 -1.52 15.00
N TYR A 186 -5.06 -1.03 13.80
CA TYR A 186 -4.24 -1.11 12.60
C TYR A 186 -2.88 -0.42 12.73
N GLU A 187 -2.82 0.82 13.25
CA GLU A 187 -1.57 1.54 13.46
C GLU A 187 -0.70 0.87 14.53
N LYS A 188 -1.33 0.42 15.63
CA LYS A 188 -0.66 -0.34 16.69
C LYS A 188 -0.04 -1.63 16.13
N ALA A 189 -0.78 -2.37 15.30
CA ALA A 189 -0.29 -3.57 14.63
C ALA A 189 0.89 -3.27 13.68
N GLY A 190 0.80 -2.19 12.89
CA GLY A 190 1.88 -1.74 12.02
C GLY A 190 3.17 -1.43 12.79
N GLU A 191 3.06 -0.74 13.93
CA GLU A 191 4.21 -0.45 14.80
C GLU A 191 4.79 -1.70 15.45
N GLN A 192 3.95 -2.64 15.87
CA GLN A 192 4.39 -3.93 16.41
C GLN A 192 5.23 -4.70 15.39
N PHE A 193 4.75 -4.81 14.14
CA PHE A 193 5.52 -5.47 13.08
C PHE A 193 6.77 -4.70 12.69
N GLN A 194 6.71 -3.36 12.65
CA GLN A 194 7.88 -2.54 12.33
C GLN A 194 8.98 -2.72 13.38
N ALA A 195 8.64 -2.86 14.66
CA ALA A 195 9.59 -3.03 15.75
C ALA A 195 10.37 -4.36 15.69
N ILE A 196 9.81 -5.39 15.06
CA ILE A 196 10.47 -6.69 14.84
C ILE A 196 11.01 -6.86 13.42
N SER A 197 10.87 -5.84 12.56
CA SER A 197 11.27 -5.94 11.16
C SER A 197 12.79 -5.97 10.97
N VAL A 198 13.24 -6.66 9.93
CA VAL A 198 14.66 -6.72 9.52
C VAL A 198 15.22 -5.32 9.32
N LEU A 199 14.55 -4.45 8.55
CA LEU A 199 15.08 -3.11 8.30
C LEU A 199 15.21 -2.25 9.56
N LYS A 200 14.37 -2.48 10.57
CA LYS A 200 14.43 -1.73 11.83
C LYS A 200 15.53 -2.24 12.75
N ARG A 201 15.72 -3.56 12.83
CA ARG A 201 16.66 -4.21 13.75
C ARG A 201 18.07 -4.38 13.15
N LEU A 202 18.15 -4.50 11.84
CA LEU A 202 19.35 -4.77 11.05
C LEU A 202 19.45 -3.72 9.91
N PRO A 203 19.78 -2.46 10.25
CA PRO A 203 19.69 -1.32 9.32
C PRO A 203 20.69 -1.36 8.16
N GLN A 204 21.63 -2.33 8.14
CA GLN A 204 22.52 -2.57 7.01
C GLN A 204 21.80 -3.16 5.78
N PHE A 205 20.64 -3.78 5.97
CA PHE A 205 19.83 -4.30 4.88
C PHE A 205 18.97 -3.22 4.26
N LYS A 206 18.58 -3.43 3.01
CA LYS A 206 17.71 -2.53 2.25
C LYS A 206 16.40 -3.21 1.87
N PRO A 207 15.35 -2.45 1.47
CA PRO A 207 14.11 -3.04 0.98
C PRO A 207 14.32 -4.05 -0.16
N GLU A 208 15.26 -3.78 -1.08
CA GLU A 208 15.51 -4.60 -2.28
C GLU A 208 16.17 -5.94 -1.95
N ASP A 209 16.92 -6.02 -0.84
CA ASP A 209 17.62 -7.22 -0.39
C ASP A 209 16.65 -8.36 -0.03
N SER A 210 15.36 -8.05 0.21
CA SER A 210 14.29 -9.03 0.53
C SER A 210 13.99 -10.03 -0.59
N GLY A 211 14.50 -9.82 -1.80
CA GLY A 211 14.40 -10.76 -2.92
C GLY A 211 15.66 -11.60 -3.17
N ASN A 212 16.80 -11.24 -2.56
CA ASN A 212 18.08 -11.88 -2.77
C ASN A 212 18.32 -12.97 -1.72
N LEU A 213 18.37 -14.24 -2.15
CA LEU A 213 18.51 -15.37 -1.21
C LEU A 213 19.79 -15.32 -0.38
N ALA A 214 20.90 -14.82 -0.93
CA ALA A 214 22.13 -14.67 -0.17
C ALA A 214 21.98 -13.60 0.92
N LYS A 215 21.30 -12.50 0.63
CA LYS A 215 20.98 -11.46 1.64
C LYS A 215 19.99 -11.92 2.68
N ILE A 216 19.00 -12.73 2.30
CA ILE A 216 18.10 -13.36 3.26
C ILE A 216 18.86 -14.33 4.16
N GLU A 217 19.82 -15.09 3.61
CA GLU A 217 20.71 -15.95 4.41
C GLU A 217 21.57 -15.14 5.41
N GLU A 218 22.18 -14.04 4.95
CA GLU A 218 22.92 -13.10 5.81
C GLU A 218 22.03 -12.56 6.94
N ALA A 219 20.78 -12.18 6.63
CA ALA A 219 19.82 -11.70 7.62
C ALA A 219 19.44 -12.80 8.61
N LEU A 220 19.14 -14.02 8.13
CA LEU A 220 18.86 -15.18 8.97
C LEU A 220 19.98 -15.47 9.99
N ALA A 221 21.24 -15.30 9.59
CA ALA A 221 22.37 -15.46 10.49
C ALA A 221 22.42 -14.40 11.60
N ALA A 222 21.90 -13.20 11.34
CA ALA A 222 21.96 -12.04 12.24
C ALA A 222 20.72 -11.85 13.12
N ILE A 223 19.55 -12.41 12.76
CA ILE A 223 18.32 -12.26 13.57
C ILE A 223 18.41 -12.98 14.92
N ASP A 224 17.61 -12.50 15.88
CA ASP A 224 17.29 -13.20 17.12
C ASP A 224 15.90 -13.86 17.08
N ALA A 225 15.57 -14.64 18.12
CA ALA A 225 14.32 -15.41 18.19
C ALA A 225 13.04 -14.54 18.12
N SER A 226 13.09 -13.28 18.57
CA SER A 226 11.93 -12.38 18.61
C SER A 226 11.53 -11.84 17.24
N MET A 227 12.43 -11.93 16.26
CA MET A 227 12.20 -11.51 14.87
C MET A 227 11.58 -12.62 14.01
N LEU A 228 11.56 -13.85 14.53
CA LEU A 228 10.92 -14.97 13.87
C LEU A 228 9.40 -14.92 14.10
N VAL A 229 8.67 -15.12 13.02
CA VAL A 229 7.21 -15.06 12.99
C VAL A 229 6.67 -16.16 12.10
N ARG A 230 5.34 -16.33 12.10
CA ARG A 230 4.65 -17.22 11.16
C ARG A 230 3.37 -16.60 10.64
N VAL A 231 2.97 -17.01 9.44
CA VAL A 231 1.70 -16.58 8.84
C VAL A 231 0.53 -17.11 9.68
N SER A 232 -0.39 -16.25 10.09
CA SER A 232 -1.57 -16.68 10.83
C SER A 232 -2.60 -17.33 9.90
N ALA A 233 -3.58 -18.04 10.47
CA ALA A 233 -4.71 -18.56 9.68
C ALA A 233 -5.54 -17.44 9.01
N LYS A 234 -5.49 -16.22 9.55
CA LYS A 234 -6.17 -15.03 9.01
C LYS A 234 -5.36 -14.36 7.91
N GLY A 235 -4.03 -14.37 8.03
CA GLY A 235 -3.12 -13.82 7.01
C GLY A 235 -2.97 -14.70 5.78
N ALA A 236 -3.05 -16.02 5.94
CA ALA A 236 -2.84 -16.98 4.85
C ALA A 236 -3.70 -16.72 3.60
N PRO A 237 -5.03 -16.52 3.70
CA PRO A 237 -5.87 -16.21 2.53
C PRO A 237 -5.55 -14.87 1.85
N GLY A 238 -4.99 -13.91 2.61
CA GLY A 238 -4.65 -12.57 2.12
C GLY A 238 -3.22 -12.43 1.60
N GLY A 239 -2.40 -13.48 1.73
CA GLY A 239 -1.01 -13.50 1.30
C GLY A 239 -0.86 -13.39 -0.21
N ARG A 240 -0.39 -12.24 -0.68
CA ARG A 240 -0.07 -12.02 -2.09
C ARG A 240 1.41 -12.26 -2.31
N TRP A 241 1.75 -13.22 -3.17
CA TRP A 241 3.12 -13.43 -3.59
C TRP A 241 3.69 -12.16 -4.23
N ALA A 242 4.88 -11.75 -3.80
CA ALA A 242 5.52 -10.49 -4.20
C ALA A 242 7.02 -10.66 -4.46
N PRO A 243 7.43 -11.61 -5.33
CA PRO A 243 8.83 -12.02 -5.44
C PRO A 243 9.71 -10.95 -6.08
N ALA A 244 9.16 -10.20 -7.05
CA ALA A 244 9.88 -9.34 -8.00
C ALA A 244 9.42 -7.89 -7.92
N SER A 245 9.11 -7.43 -6.72
CA SER A 245 8.83 -6.01 -6.55
C SER A 245 10.12 -5.29 -6.19
N GLU A 246 10.63 -4.50 -7.14
CA GLU A 246 11.71 -3.56 -6.85
C GLU A 246 11.11 -2.41 -6.06
N TYR A 247 11.80 -2.03 -5.00
CA TYR A 247 11.63 -0.73 -4.40
C TYR A 247 12.52 0.24 -5.18
N ILE A 248 11.95 0.91 -6.18
CA ILE A 248 12.63 2.03 -6.83
C ILE A 248 12.19 3.29 -6.10
N GLY A 249 13.10 3.92 -5.35
CA GLY A 249 12.82 5.19 -4.67
C GLY A 249 11.65 5.12 -3.68
N GLY A 250 11.47 3.99 -2.97
CA GLY A 250 10.40 3.82 -1.99
C GLY A 250 9.02 3.51 -2.59
N SER A 251 8.95 3.13 -3.86
CA SER A 251 7.73 2.62 -4.50
C SER A 251 7.89 1.17 -4.92
N GLN A 252 6.97 0.31 -4.47
CA GLN A 252 6.87 -1.08 -4.89
C GLN A 252 6.45 -1.13 -6.38
N GLN A 253 7.39 -1.33 -7.30
CA GLN A 253 7.10 -1.54 -8.71
C GLN A 253 7.13 -3.03 -9.04
N GLY A 254 6.04 -3.56 -9.60
CA GLY A 254 6.07 -4.87 -10.24
C GLY A 254 6.94 -4.76 -11.49
N LEU A 255 8.11 -5.40 -11.48
CA LEU A 255 9.06 -5.32 -12.60
C LEU A 255 8.76 -6.29 -13.76
N GLY A 256 7.50 -6.73 -13.89
CA GLY A 256 7.04 -7.61 -14.95
C GLY A 256 5.52 -7.58 -15.05
N GLY A 257 4.96 -8.21 -16.09
CA GLY A 257 3.53 -8.43 -16.23
C GLY A 257 2.91 -9.18 -15.04
N ASP A 258 1.63 -9.56 -15.12
CA ASP A 258 0.93 -10.23 -14.01
C ASP A 258 1.80 -11.34 -13.39
N LEU A 259 2.15 -11.15 -12.11
CA LEU A 259 3.19 -11.91 -11.38
C LEU A 259 2.78 -13.38 -11.09
N GLY A 260 1.62 -13.80 -11.58
CA GLY A 260 1.11 -15.17 -11.58
C GLY A 260 0.95 -15.73 -13.00
N GLY A 261 1.59 -15.13 -14.00
CA GLY A 261 1.24 -15.42 -15.39
C GLY A 261 -0.22 -15.08 -15.70
N TYR A 262 -0.65 -15.35 -16.92
CA TYR A 262 -2.04 -15.16 -17.29
C TYR A 262 -2.86 -16.38 -16.86
N PRO A 263 -4.01 -16.21 -16.18
CA PRO A 263 -4.84 -17.33 -15.79
C PRO A 263 -5.33 -18.07 -17.02
N SER A 264 -5.33 -19.40 -16.96
CA SER A 264 -5.86 -20.27 -17.99
C SER A 264 -6.82 -21.28 -17.37
N ASP A 265 -7.98 -21.46 -18.02
CA ASP A 265 -8.98 -22.49 -17.70
C ASP A 265 -8.68 -23.84 -18.40
N ASP A 266 -7.55 -23.94 -19.10
CA ASP A 266 -7.22 -25.14 -19.85
C ASP A 266 -6.91 -26.31 -18.90
N PRO A 267 -7.42 -27.51 -19.20
CA PRO A 267 -7.20 -28.68 -18.35
C PRO A 267 -5.72 -29.03 -18.26
N TRP A 268 -5.25 -29.29 -17.05
CA TRP A 268 -3.87 -29.69 -16.77
C TRP A 268 -3.52 -31.00 -17.50
N ASP A 269 -2.54 -30.94 -18.41
CA ASP A 269 -1.94 -32.13 -19.01
C ASP A 269 -0.79 -32.64 -18.12
N LYS A 270 -1.03 -33.76 -17.43
CA LYS A 270 -0.04 -34.40 -16.54
C LYS A 270 1.14 -35.03 -17.30
N ALA A 271 1.02 -35.26 -18.61
CA ALA A 271 2.05 -35.88 -19.43
C ALA A 271 3.02 -34.85 -20.05
N ALA A 272 2.74 -33.56 -19.92
CA ALA A 272 3.58 -32.49 -20.46
C ALA A 272 4.91 -32.38 -19.69
N LYS A 273 6.04 -32.36 -20.43
CA LYS A 273 7.41 -32.49 -19.88
C LYS A 273 8.11 -31.15 -19.57
N GLY A 274 7.53 -30.02 -19.96
CA GLY A 274 8.12 -28.69 -19.82
C GLY A 274 7.65 -27.94 -18.56
N LEU A 275 7.22 -26.68 -18.70
CA LEU A 275 6.72 -25.86 -17.58
C LEU A 275 5.49 -26.45 -16.86
N ALA A 276 4.82 -27.42 -17.47
CA ALA A 276 3.67 -28.09 -16.88
C ALA A 276 3.99 -28.78 -15.54
N LYS A 277 5.24 -29.24 -15.35
CA LYS A 277 5.70 -29.81 -14.06
C LYS A 277 5.72 -28.77 -12.92
N HIS A 278 5.73 -27.48 -13.27
CA HIS A 278 5.65 -26.34 -12.35
C HIS A 278 4.27 -25.66 -12.39
N GLY A 279 3.27 -26.30 -12.99
CA GLY A 279 1.91 -25.78 -13.08
C GLY A 279 1.70 -24.70 -14.14
N GLY A 280 2.54 -24.66 -15.19
CA GLY A 280 2.50 -23.59 -16.20
C GLY A 280 2.62 -24.05 -17.65
N MET A 281 2.45 -23.11 -18.58
CA MET A 281 2.71 -23.30 -20.00
C MET A 281 3.13 -21.99 -20.68
N LEU A 282 3.84 -22.05 -21.81
CA LEU A 282 4.13 -20.88 -22.64
C LEU A 282 3.07 -20.69 -23.73
N ARG A 283 2.58 -19.45 -23.87
CA ARG A 283 1.74 -19.04 -25.00
C ARG A 283 2.17 -17.68 -25.53
N GLY A 284 2.03 -17.51 -26.84
CA GLY A 284 2.02 -16.19 -27.46
C GLY A 284 0.57 -15.68 -27.50
N ARG A 285 0.37 -14.37 -27.35
CA ARG A 285 -0.88 -13.73 -27.78
C ARG A 285 -0.70 -13.17 -29.17
N VAL A 286 -1.37 -13.72 -30.15
CA VAL A 286 -1.37 -13.08 -31.46
C VAL A 286 -2.42 -11.97 -31.49
N ALA A 287 -1.99 -10.71 -31.60
CA ALA A 287 -2.84 -9.60 -31.99
C ALA A 287 -2.54 -9.24 -33.46
N PHE A 288 -3.53 -8.68 -34.16
CA PHE A 288 -3.30 -8.21 -35.53
C PHE A 288 -2.28 -7.08 -35.53
N GLY A 289 -1.19 -7.23 -36.30
CA GLY A 289 -0.19 -6.19 -36.52
C GLY A 289 1.18 -6.48 -35.91
N ASP A 290 1.23 -7.10 -34.72
CA ASP A 290 2.48 -7.30 -33.97
C ASP A 290 2.59 -8.71 -33.39
N PRO A 291 3.71 -9.42 -33.64
CA PRO A 291 3.95 -10.67 -32.94
C PRO A 291 4.15 -10.39 -31.45
N SER A 292 3.60 -11.24 -30.60
CA SER A 292 3.89 -11.15 -29.16
C SER A 292 5.10 -11.99 -28.77
N ARG A 293 5.79 -11.50 -27.75
CA ARG A 293 6.67 -12.32 -26.93
C ARG A 293 5.87 -13.41 -26.23
N LEU A 294 6.52 -14.55 -25.96
CA LEU A 294 5.89 -15.63 -25.20
C LEU A 294 5.69 -15.21 -23.75
N ARG A 295 4.56 -15.60 -23.18
CA ARG A 295 4.22 -15.38 -21.78
C ARG A 295 3.97 -16.70 -21.11
N THR A 296 4.37 -16.79 -19.84
CA THR A 296 4.03 -17.92 -18.99
C THR A 296 2.59 -17.76 -18.52
N TYR A 297 1.79 -18.79 -18.73
CA TYR A 297 0.41 -18.91 -18.25
C TYR A 297 0.40 -19.90 -17.10
N GLN A 298 -0.37 -19.56 -16.08
CA GLN A 298 -0.48 -20.36 -14.88
C GLN A 298 -1.78 -21.14 -14.87
N LEU A 299 -1.67 -22.41 -14.53
CA LEU A 299 -2.82 -23.27 -14.32
C LEU A 299 -3.52 -22.83 -13.03
N LYS A 300 -4.85 -22.88 -13.06
CA LYS A 300 -5.69 -22.56 -11.90
C LYS A 300 -5.24 -23.32 -10.65
N GLY A 301 -5.03 -22.59 -9.56
CA GLY A 301 -4.59 -23.16 -8.27
C GLY A 301 -3.07 -23.26 -8.07
N TRP A 302 -2.28 -22.74 -9.02
CA TRP A 302 -0.83 -22.60 -8.88
C TRP A 302 -0.43 -21.12 -8.71
N PRO A 303 0.71 -20.81 -8.05
CA PRO A 303 1.30 -21.69 -7.04
C PRO A 303 0.29 -21.89 -5.90
N PRO A 304 0.43 -22.93 -5.06
CA PRO A 304 -0.45 -23.07 -3.92
C PRO A 304 -0.40 -21.79 -3.05
N PRO A 305 -1.55 -21.37 -2.49
CA PRO A 305 -1.60 -20.18 -1.65
C PRO A 305 -0.65 -20.31 -0.45
N LEU A 306 -0.21 -19.17 0.08
CA LEU A 306 0.61 -19.13 1.28
C LEU A 306 -0.12 -19.86 2.42
N ALA A 307 0.51 -20.89 2.97
CA ALA A 307 -0.10 -21.70 4.00
C ALA A 307 -0.03 -21.01 5.37
N ALA A 308 -1.05 -21.20 6.20
CA ALA A 308 -0.99 -20.84 7.61
C ALA A 308 0.15 -21.63 8.30
N GLY A 309 0.81 -20.99 9.27
CA GLY A 309 1.98 -21.54 9.94
C GLY A 309 3.27 -21.45 9.13
N THR A 310 3.27 -20.89 7.91
CA THR A 310 4.51 -20.67 7.16
C THR A 310 5.43 -19.77 7.97
N PRO A 311 6.63 -20.24 8.35
CA PRO A 311 7.56 -19.48 9.17
C PRO A 311 8.32 -18.45 8.31
N GLY A 312 8.73 -17.36 8.92
CA GLY A 312 9.50 -16.32 8.24
C GLY A 312 9.92 -15.17 9.15
N MET A 313 10.19 -14.05 8.51
CA MET A 313 10.54 -12.79 9.15
C MET A 313 9.75 -11.63 8.50
N VAL A 314 9.45 -10.62 9.31
CA VAL A 314 8.96 -9.34 8.80
C VAL A 314 10.16 -8.61 8.21
N TRP A 315 10.21 -8.38 6.90
CA TRP A 315 11.28 -7.59 6.31
C TRP A 315 11.09 -6.11 6.61
N MET A 316 9.88 -5.60 6.34
CA MET A 316 9.48 -4.21 6.56
C MET A 316 7.95 -4.07 6.62
N VAL A 317 7.47 -2.94 7.15
CA VAL A 317 6.08 -2.52 7.07
C VAL A 317 5.98 -1.28 6.19
N GLU A 318 5.05 -1.30 5.23
CA GLU A 318 4.84 -0.20 4.30
C GLU A 318 3.37 -0.06 3.92
N SER A 319 2.85 1.17 4.04
CA SER A 319 1.51 1.55 3.56
C SER A 319 0.42 0.56 3.99
N GLY A 320 0.49 0.09 5.24
CA GLY A 320 -0.46 -0.89 5.78
C GLY A 320 -0.22 -2.34 5.44
N ASN A 321 0.95 -2.69 4.91
CA ASN A 321 1.27 -4.04 4.52
C ASN A 321 2.55 -4.46 5.20
N VAL A 322 2.60 -5.73 5.58
CA VAL A 322 3.82 -6.41 5.97
C VAL A 322 4.43 -7.05 4.74
N ILE A 323 5.70 -6.75 4.48
CA ILE A 323 6.53 -7.53 3.57
C ILE A 323 7.10 -8.69 4.38
N PHE A 324 6.52 -9.86 4.20
CA PHE A 324 6.90 -11.10 4.88
C PHE A 324 7.84 -11.92 3.99
N VAL A 325 8.96 -12.36 4.54
CA VAL A 325 9.91 -13.26 3.88
C VAL A 325 9.89 -14.60 4.59
N SER A 326 9.40 -15.64 3.92
CA SER A 326 9.40 -17.00 4.44
C SER A 326 10.83 -17.54 4.58
N LEU A 327 11.01 -18.53 5.45
CA LEU A 327 12.33 -19.11 5.72
C LEU A 327 12.95 -19.87 4.54
N ASP A 328 12.18 -20.18 3.51
CA ASP A 328 12.68 -20.68 2.21
C ASP A 328 13.02 -19.54 1.23
N GLY A 329 13.00 -18.29 1.68
CA GLY A 329 13.32 -17.09 0.90
C GLY A 329 12.20 -16.61 -0.02
N GLY A 330 10.97 -17.11 0.16
CA GLY A 330 9.81 -16.58 -0.54
C GLY A 330 9.37 -15.24 0.03
N ARG A 331 8.94 -14.31 -0.83
CA ARG A 331 8.52 -12.96 -0.42
C ARG A 331 7.02 -12.75 -0.69
N TYR A 332 6.32 -12.29 0.33
CA TYR A 332 4.87 -12.09 0.32
C TYR A 332 4.52 -10.71 0.87
N ARG A 333 3.43 -10.15 0.34
CA ARG A 333 2.77 -8.96 0.87
C ARG A 333 1.51 -9.41 1.62
N LEU A 334 1.43 -9.05 2.89
CA LEU A 334 0.30 -9.33 3.76
C LEU A 334 -0.33 -8.00 4.20
N SER A 335 -1.61 -7.78 3.90
CA SER A 335 -2.29 -6.57 4.32
C SER A 335 -2.66 -6.64 5.80
N ILE A 336 -2.42 -5.55 6.53
CA ILE A 336 -2.93 -5.38 7.90
C ILE A 336 -4.39 -4.93 7.77
N PRO A 337 -5.37 -5.67 8.32
CA PRO A 337 -6.77 -5.29 8.22
C PRO A 337 -7.06 -4.03 9.03
N ASN A 338 -8.00 -3.20 8.56
CA ASN A 338 -8.41 -2.00 9.29
C ASN A 338 -9.12 -2.35 10.62
N ASP A 339 -9.86 -3.46 10.65
CA ASP A 339 -10.56 -4.00 11.82
C ASP A 339 -9.81 -5.23 12.36
N VAL A 340 -8.65 -4.97 12.99
CA VAL A 340 -7.76 -6.03 13.53
C VAL A 340 -8.47 -6.88 14.58
N ASP A 341 -9.38 -6.31 15.37
CA ASP A 341 -10.07 -7.04 16.44
C ASP A 341 -11.01 -8.12 15.87
N LYS A 342 -11.62 -7.87 14.71
CA LYS A 342 -12.52 -8.81 14.04
C LYS A 342 -11.80 -9.75 13.08
N GLU A 343 -10.85 -9.22 12.30
CA GLU A 343 -10.20 -9.97 11.22
C GLU A 343 -8.94 -10.69 11.69
N GLY A 344 -8.34 -10.26 12.80
CA GLY A 344 -7.11 -10.79 13.36
C GLY A 344 -5.85 -10.28 12.65
N LEU A 345 -4.70 -10.47 13.29
CA LEU A 345 -3.42 -10.12 12.69
C LEU A 345 -3.03 -11.11 11.58
N PRO A 346 -2.33 -10.66 10.51
CA PRO A 346 -1.90 -11.55 9.44
C PRO A 346 -0.71 -12.44 9.82
N ILE A 347 -0.05 -12.15 10.93
CA ILE A 347 1.19 -12.79 11.38
C ILE A 347 1.11 -13.02 12.88
N ASP A 348 1.50 -14.21 13.32
CA ASP A 348 1.70 -14.58 14.72
C ASP A 348 3.19 -14.51 15.07
N THR A 349 3.51 -14.21 16.33
CA THR A 349 4.89 -14.22 16.83
C THR A 349 5.44 -15.64 16.98
N GLY A 350 6.74 -15.80 16.77
CA GLY A 350 7.42 -17.09 16.81
C GLY A 350 7.29 -17.88 15.51
N ALA A 351 8.31 -18.69 15.20
CA ALA A 351 8.28 -19.53 14.01
C ALA A 351 7.41 -20.78 14.17
N GLY A 352 7.05 -21.20 15.38
CA GLY A 352 6.47 -22.53 15.59
C GLY A 352 7.53 -23.65 15.56
N SER A 353 7.13 -24.86 15.95
CA SER A 353 7.98 -26.05 15.84
C SER A 353 8.30 -26.37 14.37
N PRO A 354 9.57 -26.63 13.99
CA PRO A 354 9.94 -27.03 12.64
C PRO A 354 9.18 -28.24 12.09
N ALA A 355 8.72 -29.14 12.97
CA ALA A 355 7.91 -30.30 12.58
C ALA A 355 6.48 -29.92 12.12
N SER A 356 6.00 -28.73 12.49
CA SER A 356 4.69 -28.19 12.10
C SER A 356 4.75 -27.24 10.91
N TRP A 357 5.95 -26.92 10.42
CA TRP A 357 6.11 -26.00 9.30
C TRP A 357 5.55 -26.63 8.02
N PRO A 358 4.81 -25.86 7.21
CA PRO A 358 4.44 -26.27 5.87
C PRO A 358 5.66 -26.67 5.03
N ALA A 359 5.44 -27.49 4.01
CA ALA A 359 6.48 -27.77 3.04
C ALA A 359 6.96 -26.44 2.38
N PRO A 360 8.26 -26.30 2.11
CA PRO A 360 8.78 -25.13 1.42
C PRO A 360 8.10 -25.01 0.06
N LEU A 361 7.76 -23.79 -0.31
CA LEU A 361 7.03 -23.52 -1.53
C LEU A 361 8.00 -23.59 -2.71
N GLN A 362 7.60 -24.28 -3.78
CA GLN A 362 8.35 -24.24 -5.04
C GLN A 362 8.49 -22.79 -5.51
N HIS A 363 9.55 -22.49 -6.26
CA HIS A 363 9.62 -21.18 -6.90
C HIS A 363 8.43 -21.01 -7.85
N THR A 364 7.86 -19.81 -7.89
CA THR A 364 6.72 -19.53 -8.77
C THR A 364 7.11 -19.73 -10.23
N LEU A 365 6.11 -19.91 -11.08
CA LEU A 365 6.28 -19.69 -12.51
C LEU A 365 6.73 -18.26 -12.76
N VAL A 366 7.72 -18.13 -13.64
CA VAL A 366 8.29 -16.87 -14.06
C VAL A 366 8.20 -16.77 -15.58
N ASP A 367 8.13 -15.56 -16.09
CA ASP A 367 8.37 -15.26 -17.50
C ASP A 367 9.67 -14.47 -17.66
N VAL A 368 9.99 -14.12 -18.91
CA VAL A 368 11.21 -13.38 -19.28
C VAL A 368 11.27 -12.05 -18.53
N ASP A 369 10.16 -11.30 -18.49
CA ASP A 369 10.11 -10.01 -17.81
C ASP A 369 10.32 -10.17 -16.30
N THR A 370 9.78 -11.23 -15.69
CA THR A 370 9.99 -11.51 -14.27
C THR A 370 11.46 -11.77 -13.95
N ILE A 371 12.16 -12.57 -14.76
CA ILE A 371 13.58 -12.86 -14.55
C ILE A 371 14.44 -11.61 -14.79
N ARG A 372 14.12 -10.80 -15.80
CA ARG A 372 14.77 -9.48 -16.02
C ARG A 372 14.55 -8.56 -14.82
N GLY A 373 13.34 -8.56 -14.27
CA GLY A 373 13.00 -7.84 -13.05
C GLY A 373 13.83 -8.29 -11.85
N PHE A 374 13.98 -9.61 -11.65
CA PHE A 374 14.86 -10.15 -10.60
C PHE A 374 16.32 -9.74 -10.79
N ALA A 375 16.83 -9.80 -12.02
CA ALA A 375 18.20 -9.41 -12.34
C ALA A 375 18.44 -7.93 -12.03
N LYS A 376 17.51 -7.06 -12.45
CA LYS A 376 17.55 -5.62 -12.18
C LYS A 376 17.50 -5.30 -10.67
N GLY A 377 16.65 -6.01 -9.94
CA GLY A 377 16.54 -5.91 -8.48
C GLY A 377 17.64 -6.64 -7.69
N ASN A 378 18.69 -7.14 -8.35
CA ASN A 378 19.77 -7.92 -7.74
C ASN A 378 19.31 -9.16 -6.94
N ALA A 379 18.10 -9.68 -7.21
CA ALA A 379 17.59 -10.90 -6.61
C ALA A 379 18.25 -12.16 -7.21
N VAL A 380 18.73 -12.04 -8.45
CA VAL A 380 19.54 -13.04 -9.17
C VAL A 380 20.69 -12.35 -9.91
N PRO A 381 21.74 -13.08 -10.33
CA PRO A 381 22.82 -12.50 -11.12
C PRO A 381 22.31 -11.85 -12.41
N ALA A 382 22.87 -10.70 -12.79
CA ALA A 382 22.51 -9.99 -14.02
C ALA A 382 22.52 -10.88 -15.28
N LYS A 383 23.47 -11.84 -15.32
CA LYS A 383 23.60 -12.83 -16.38
C LYS A 383 22.32 -13.67 -16.60
N ALA A 384 21.56 -13.98 -15.55
CA ALA A 384 20.31 -14.73 -15.70
C ALA A 384 19.27 -13.92 -16.51
N GLY A 385 19.22 -12.60 -16.32
CA GLY A 385 18.37 -11.70 -17.10
C GLY A 385 18.80 -11.61 -18.57
N THR A 386 20.11 -11.47 -18.83
CA THR A 386 20.61 -11.38 -20.21
C THR A 386 20.48 -12.70 -20.97
N ASP A 387 20.71 -13.84 -20.30
CA ASP A 387 20.64 -15.16 -20.92
C ASP A 387 19.20 -15.51 -21.32
N ILE A 388 18.20 -15.17 -20.49
CA ILE A 388 16.79 -15.41 -20.85
C ILE A 388 16.27 -14.41 -21.90
N GLU A 389 16.72 -13.17 -21.87
CA GLU A 389 16.37 -12.15 -22.87
C GLU A 389 16.84 -12.57 -24.27
N ALA A 390 18.06 -13.11 -24.39
CA ALA A 390 18.57 -13.65 -25.65
C ALA A 390 17.73 -14.83 -26.19
N LEU A 391 17.17 -15.66 -25.31
CA LEU A 391 16.28 -16.76 -25.71
C LEU A 391 14.92 -16.25 -26.21
N ASP A 392 14.38 -15.21 -25.57
CA ASP A 392 13.13 -14.58 -26.00
C ASP A 392 13.30 -13.78 -27.29
N ASP A 393 14.43 -13.08 -27.45
CA ASP A 393 14.75 -12.36 -28.68
C ASP A 393 14.91 -13.33 -29.86
N ALA A 394 15.56 -14.49 -29.67
CA ALA A 394 15.64 -15.52 -30.70
C ALA A 394 14.27 -16.05 -31.13
N TRP A 395 13.33 -16.21 -30.17
CA TRP A 395 11.94 -16.51 -30.49
C TRP A 395 11.29 -15.36 -31.27
N PHE A 396 11.40 -14.14 -30.77
CA PHE A 396 10.76 -12.95 -31.32
C PHE A 396 11.24 -12.67 -32.75
N GLU A 397 12.54 -12.80 -33.03
CA GLU A 397 13.12 -12.66 -34.37
C GLU A 397 12.57 -13.72 -35.33
N CYS A 398 12.49 -14.97 -34.91
CA CYS A 398 11.92 -16.06 -35.72
C CYS A 398 10.45 -15.80 -36.06
N VAL A 399 9.65 -15.40 -35.06
CA VAL A 399 8.22 -15.11 -35.26
C VAL A 399 8.06 -13.89 -36.16
N ASN A 400 8.83 -12.81 -35.96
CA ASN A 400 8.80 -11.63 -36.83
C ASN A 400 9.05 -11.96 -38.29
N LYS A 401 10.02 -12.85 -38.56
CA LYS A 401 10.31 -13.33 -39.91
C LYS A 401 9.12 -14.10 -40.50
N THR A 402 8.50 -14.97 -39.70
CA THR A 402 7.31 -15.73 -40.11
C THR A 402 6.10 -14.82 -40.36
N TRP A 403 5.97 -13.75 -39.56
CA TRP A 403 4.89 -12.77 -39.62
C TRP A 403 5.04 -11.73 -40.73
N ALA A 404 6.23 -11.56 -41.31
CA ALA A 404 6.44 -10.62 -42.42
C ALA A 404 5.55 -10.94 -43.63
N GLU A 405 5.25 -12.22 -43.87
CA GLU A 405 4.31 -12.67 -44.90
C GLU A 405 2.86 -12.28 -44.55
N GLY A 406 2.46 -12.45 -43.29
CA GLY A 406 1.12 -12.10 -42.82
C GLY A 406 0.83 -10.61 -42.82
N ARG A 407 1.82 -9.77 -42.49
CA ARG A 407 1.72 -8.31 -42.63
C ARG A 407 1.48 -7.90 -44.08
N LYS A 408 2.25 -8.44 -45.02
CA LYS A 408 2.06 -8.19 -46.46
C LYS A 408 0.70 -8.67 -46.96
N GLU A 409 0.18 -9.79 -46.43
CA GLU A 409 -1.17 -10.27 -46.76
C GLU A 409 -2.25 -9.34 -46.21
N GLY A 410 -2.09 -8.87 -44.97
CA GLY A 410 -2.99 -7.91 -44.33
C GLY A 410 -3.04 -6.56 -45.05
N GLU A 411 -1.88 -6.00 -45.40
CA GLU A 411 -1.76 -4.77 -46.18
C GLU A 411 -2.46 -4.87 -47.55
N LYS A 412 -2.34 -6.02 -48.23
CA LYS A 412 -3.03 -6.26 -49.51
C LYS A 412 -4.54 -6.31 -49.37
N ILE A 413 -5.04 -6.96 -48.32
CA ILE A 413 -6.49 -7.06 -48.05
C ILE A 413 -7.03 -5.67 -47.68
N ASP A 414 -6.31 -4.94 -46.85
CA ASP A 414 -6.71 -3.60 -46.42
C ASP A 414 -6.75 -2.60 -47.58
N ALA A 415 -5.77 -2.66 -48.49
CA ALA A 415 -5.70 -1.86 -49.70
C ALA A 415 -6.69 -2.29 -50.81
N SER A 416 -7.39 -3.41 -50.66
CA SER A 416 -8.33 -3.89 -51.68
C SER A 416 -9.58 -3.00 -51.81
N PRO A 417 -10.26 -2.96 -52.97
CA PRO A 417 -11.49 -2.17 -53.14
C PRO A 417 -12.73 -2.81 -52.49
N GLU A 418 -12.57 -3.91 -51.75
CA GLU A 418 -13.66 -4.64 -51.10
C GLU A 418 -14.30 -3.84 -49.96
N SER A 419 -15.56 -4.18 -49.62
CA SER A 419 -16.24 -3.57 -48.46
C SER A 419 -15.54 -3.97 -47.15
N LEU A 420 -15.65 -3.11 -46.13
CA LEU A 420 -15.08 -3.36 -44.80
C LEU A 420 -15.55 -4.70 -44.21
N ASP A 421 -16.82 -5.06 -44.40
CA ASP A 421 -17.37 -6.34 -43.91
C ASP A 421 -16.73 -7.54 -44.61
N SER A 422 -16.43 -7.44 -45.91
CA SER A 422 -15.73 -8.48 -46.68
C SER A 422 -14.27 -8.60 -46.24
N LYS A 423 -13.59 -7.47 -46.00
CA LYS A 423 -12.21 -7.42 -45.49
C LYS A 423 -12.11 -8.00 -44.09
N ARG A 424 -13.07 -7.70 -43.21
CA ARG A 424 -13.05 -8.11 -41.80
C ARG A 424 -12.87 -9.61 -41.63
N GLY A 425 -13.59 -10.43 -42.40
CA GLY A 425 -13.46 -11.89 -42.36
C GLY A 425 -12.09 -12.40 -42.82
N LYS A 426 -11.45 -11.71 -43.76
CA LYS A 426 -10.11 -12.06 -44.26
C LYS A 426 -9.02 -11.61 -43.30
N LEU A 427 -9.11 -10.40 -42.77
CA LEU A 427 -8.18 -9.84 -41.79
C LEU A 427 -8.18 -10.64 -40.48
N THR A 428 -9.33 -11.20 -40.05
CA THR A 428 -9.41 -12.05 -38.85
C THR A 428 -8.84 -13.47 -39.06
N ALA A 429 -8.75 -13.95 -40.31
CA ALA A 429 -8.17 -15.26 -40.62
C ALA A 429 -6.63 -15.26 -40.66
N ILE A 430 -6.01 -14.12 -40.99
CA ILE A 430 -4.56 -13.95 -41.07
C ILE A 430 -3.87 -14.31 -39.75
N PRO A 431 -4.26 -13.77 -38.58
CA PRO A 431 -3.65 -14.12 -37.31
C PRO A 431 -3.51 -15.63 -37.07
N LYS A 432 -4.61 -16.38 -37.23
CA LYS A 432 -4.63 -17.82 -36.97
C LYS A 432 -3.75 -18.63 -37.92
N LYS A 433 -3.68 -18.22 -39.20
CA LYS A 433 -2.83 -18.86 -40.21
C LYS A 433 -1.35 -18.71 -39.86
N TYR A 434 -0.91 -17.49 -39.53
CA TYR A 434 0.49 -17.20 -39.24
C TYR A 434 0.90 -17.56 -37.81
N GLU A 435 -0.06 -17.68 -36.88
CA GLU A 435 0.15 -18.28 -35.56
C GLU A 435 0.58 -19.74 -35.68
N ASN A 436 -0.22 -20.58 -36.36
CA ASN A 436 0.11 -22.00 -36.57
C ASN A 436 1.45 -22.17 -37.30
N LYS A 437 1.74 -21.29 -38.28
CA LYS A 437 3.03 -21.29 -38.99
C LYS A 437 4.17 -20.94 -38.05
N ALA A 438 4.04 -19.89 -37.25
CA ALA A 438 5.05 -19.48 -36.27
C ALA A 438 5.27 -20.55 -35.20
N GLU A 439 4.22 -21.20 -34.69
CA GLU A 439 4.35 -22.30 -33.74
C GLU A 439 5.17 -23.47 -34.31
N LYS A 440 5.00 -23.77 -35.60
CA LYS A 440 5.75 -24.84 -36.29
C LYS A 440 7.18 -24.41 -36.62
N ASP A 441 7.34 -23.30 -37.33
CA ASP A 441 8.63 -22.86 -37.87
C ASP A 441 9.57 -22.38 -36.77
N CYS A 442 9.03 -21.86 -35.66
CA CYS A 442 9.80 -21.38 -34.51
C CYS A 442 9.78 -22.34 -33.31
N ALA A 443 9.36 -23.60 -33.50
CA ALA A 443 9.29 -24.61 -32.44
C ALA A 443 10.63 -24.80 -31.70
N GLY A 444 11.76 -24.73 -32.42
CA GLY A 444 13.10 -24.83 -31.84
C GLY A 444 13.45 -23.66 -30.90
N ALA A 445 13.08 -22.43 -31.27
CA ALA A 445 13.30 -21.25 -30.44
C ALA A 445 12.40 -21.26 -29.20
N ARG A 446 11.11 -21.62 -29.37
CA ARG A 446 10.16 -21.83 -28.26
C ARG A 446 10.68 -22.85 -27.26
N LYS A 447 11.17 -23.99 -27.75
CA LYS A 447 11.71 -25.07 -26.90
C LYS A 447 12.91 -24.60 -26.08
N LYS A 448 13.86 -23.88 -26.69
CA LYS A 448 15.02 -23.34 -25.97
C LYS A 448 14.62 -22.32 -24.90
N LEU A 449 13.65 -21.46 -25.20
CA LEU A 449 13.11 -20.53 -24.20
C LEU A 449 12.45 -21.29 -23.03
N GLU A 450 11.63 -22.30 -23.32
CA GLU A 450 11.01 -23.14 -22.28
C GLU A 450 12.06 -23.84 -21.41
N GLU A 451 13.08 -24.43 -22.03
CA GLU A 451 14.21 -25.06 -21.32
C GLU A 451 14.94 -24.06 -20.42
N GLY A 452 15.19 -22.84 -20.89
CA GLY A 452 15.80 -21.77 -20.10
C GLY A 452 14.96 -21.37 -18.88
N LEU A 453 13.64 -21.21 -19.06
CA LEU A 453 12.72 -20.91 -17.95
C LEU A 453 12.67 -22.06 -16.93
N VAL A 454 12.60 -23.30 -17.38
CA VAL A 454 12.61 -24.49 -16.51
C VAL A 454 13.93 -24.59 -15.74
N GLN A 455 15.07 -24.41 -16.40
CA GLN A 455 16.38 -24.42 -15.75
C GLN A 455 16.48 -23.35 -14.66
N PHE A 456 15.97 -22.14 -14.92
CA PHE A 456 15.91 -21.07 -13.94
C PHE A 456 15.04 -21.45 -12.72
N ILE A 457 13.82 -21.95 -12.95
CA ILE A 457 12.89 -22.34 -11.89
C ILE A 457 13.48 -23.48 -11.03
N ASP A 458 14.07 -24.49 -11.67
CA ASP A 458 14.71 -25.63 -10.99
C ASP A 458 15.90 -25.16 -10.14
N ALA A 459 16.77 -24.31 -10.69
CA ALA A 459 17.91 -23.74 -9.96
C ALA A 459 17.45 -22.94 -8.73
N ARG A 460 16.47 -22.04 -8.91
CA ARG A 460 15.90 -21.25 -7.81
C ARG A 460 15.22 -22.10 -6.75
N THR A 461 14.48 -23.13 -7.16
CA THR A 461 13.84 -24.07 -6.23
C THR A 461 14.89 -24.78 -5.38
N LYS A 462 16.00 -25.22 -5.98
CA LYS A 462 17.12 -25.83 -5.25
C LYS A 462 17.75 -24.87 -4.25
N GLU A 463 18.00 -23.62 -4.64
CA GLU A 463 18.57 -22.60 -3.74
C GLU A 463 17.64 -22.32 -2.53
N ARG A 464 16.33 -22.19 -2.78
CA ARG A 464 15.33 -21.99 -1.72
C ARG A 464 15.25 -23.16 -0.75
N LEU A 465 15.31 -24.39 -1.26
CA LEU A 465 15.35 -25.59 -0.42
C LEU A 465 16.61 -25.61 0.46
N ALA A 466 17.77 -25.24 -0.09
CA ALA A 466 19.00 -25.13 0.68
C ALA A 466 18.90 -24.05 1.76
N LEU A 467 18.31 -22.90 1.45
CA LEU A 467 18.06 -21.83 2.42
C LEU A 467 17.11 -22.29 3.54
N TYR A 468 16.05 -23.02 3.19
CA TYR A 468 15.09 -23.54 4.15
C TYR A 468 15.74 -24.47 5.20
N GLU A 469 16.64 -25.36 4.77
CA GLU A 469 17.37 -26.23 5.69
C GLU A 469 18.32 -25.44 6.61
N LYS A 470 19.00 -24.41 6.10
CA LYS A 470 19.80 -23.50 6.94
C LYS A 470 18.93 -22.75 7.94
N ALA A 471 17.76 -22.29 7.51
CA ALA A 471 16.82 -21.56 8.36
C ALA A 471 16.24 -22.45 9.47
N LYS A 472 15.93 -23.73 9.19
CA LYS A 472 15.57 -24.72 10.22
C LYS A 472 16.65 -24.84 11.28
N ALA A 473 17.91 -25.02 10.87
CA ALA A 473 19.04 -25.13 11.79
C ALA A 473 19.19 -23.86 12.64
N ARG A 474 19.03 -22.68 12.04
CA ARG A 474 19.07 -21.40 12.75
C ARG A 474 17.93 -21.24 13.74
N ALA A 475 16.69 -21.53 13.36
CA ALA A 475 15.53 -21.45 14.25
C ALA A 475 15.68 -22.40 15.45
N ALA A 476 16.18 -23.61 15.23
CA ALA A 476 16.50 -24.55 16.30
C ALA A 476 17.59 -23.99 17.25
N ALA A 477 18.65 -23.40 16.72
CA ALA A 477 19.71 -22.77 17.53
C ALA A 477 19.22 -21.57 18.35
N LEU A 478 18.22 -20.85 17.85
CA LEU A 478 17.57 -19.75 18.55
C LEU A 478 16.54 -20.21 19.59
N GLY A 479 16.26 -21.51 19.69
CA GLY A 479 15.22 -22.05 20.56
C GLY A 479 13.81 -21.59 20.17
N ALA A 480 13.61 -21.19 18.91
CA ALA A 480 12.32 -20.73 18.41
C ALA A 480 11.32 -21.89 18.48
N ARG A 481 10.23 -21.67 19.21
CA ARG A 481 9.13 -22.63 19.39
C ARG A 481 7.83 -22.12 18.79
#